data_AF-A0A7C2P889-F1
#
_entry.id   AF-A0A7C2P889-F1
#
_cell.length_a   1.000
_cell.length_b   1.000
_cell.length_c   1.000
_cell.angle_alpha   90.00
_cell.angle_beta   90.00
_cell.angle_gamma   90.00
#
_symmetry.space_group_name_H-M   'P 1'
#
loop_
_entity.id
_entity.type
_entity.pdbx_description
1 polymer ?
#
loop_
_entity_poly.entity_id
_entity_poly.type
_entity_poly.pdbx_seq_one_letter_code
_entity_poly.pdbx_strand_id
1 'polypeptide(L)' 'MKPELSFYDVKTKAKFPSSDWRIEVKESKGKMRYFAVAKVPGQPHEAWLIVKEDFAKSHMM' A
#
# COMPACT_ATOMS: atom_id res chain seq x y z
N MET A 1 6.19 -15.27 -1.85
CA MET A 1 5.11 -14.76 -2.72
C MET A 1 4.37 -13.70 -1.92
N LYS A 2 4.11 -12.52 -2.48
CA LYS A 2 3.44 -11.43 -1.74
C LYS A 2 1.95 -11.79 -1.54
N PRO A 3 1.37 -11.59 -0.35
CA PRO A 3 -0.07 -11.79 -0.16
C PRO A 3 -0.88 -10.76 -0.96
N GLU A 4 -2.09 -11.14 -1.36
CA GLU A 4 -3.05 -10.20 -1.93
C GLU A 4 -3.57 -9.26 -0.84
N LEU A 5 -3.57 -7.96 -1.14
CA LEU A 5 -4.07 -6.93 -0.25
C LEU A 5 -5.30 -6.25 -0.86
N SER A 6 -6.27 -5.89 -0.02
CA SER A 6 -7.42 -5.09 -0.42
C SER A 6 -7.08 -3.60 -0.25
N PHE A 7 -6.93 -2.90 -1.37
CA PHE A 7 -6.74 -1.46 -1.41
C PHE A 7 -8.10 -0.74 -1.47
N TYR A 8 -8.11 0.52 -1.04
CA TYR A 8 -9.25 1.42 -1.21
C TYR A 8 -8.77 2.66 -1.97
N ASP A 9 -9.33 2.87 -3.16
CA ASP A 9 -9.08 4.09 -3.92
C ASP A 9 -10.03 5.18 -3.44
N VAL A 10 -9.48 6.19 -2.76
CA VAL A 10 -10.24 7.32 -2.22
C VAL A 10 -10.88 8.20 -3.30
N LYS A 11 -10.36 8.19 -4.53
CA LYS A 11 -10.89 9.01 -5.63
C LYS A 11 -12.14 8.39 -6.24
N THR A 12 -12.09 7.09 -6.54
CA THR A 12 -13.23 6.34 -7.08
C THR A 12 -14.16 5.79 -5.99
N LYS A 13 -13.73 5.83 -4.72
CA LYS A 13 -14.42 5.27 -3.55
C LYS A 13 -14.69 3.77 -3.68
N ALA A 14 -13.80 3.05 -4.35
CA ALA A 14 -13.92 1.63 -4.61
C ALA A 14 -12.78 0.83 -3.97
N LYS A 15 -13.06 -0.43 -3.58
CA LYS A 15 -12.04 -1.38 -3.17
C LYS A 15 -11.56 -2.19 -4.36
N PHE A 16 -10.30 -2.57 -4.35
CA PHE A 16 -9.74 -3.52 -5.32
C PHE A 16 -8.67 -4.40 -4.68
N PRO A 17 -8.61 -5.69 -5.03
CA PRO A 17 -7.50 -6.56 -4.63
C PRO A 17 -6.25 -6.28 -5.48
N SER A 18 -5.06 -6.46 -4.91
CA SER A 18 -3.81 -6.53 -5.67
C SER A 18 -2.75 -7.36 -4.94
N SER A 19 -2.06 -8.22 -5.67
CA SER A 19 -0.80 -8.87 -5.26
C SER A 19 0.44 -8.13 -5.79
N ASP A 20 0.25 -7.17 -6.70
CA ASP A 20 1.30 -6.30 -7.23
C ASP A 20 1.31 -4.99 -6.45
N TRP A 21 2.21 -4.94 -5.47
CA TRP A 21 2.42 -3.79 -4.62
C TRP A 21 3.86 -3.73 -4.12
N ARG A 22 4.28 -2.53 -3.72
CA ARG A 22 5.57 -2.26 -3.08
C ARG A 22 5.38 -1.66 -1.69
N ILE A 23 6.39 -1.79 -0.85
CA ILE A 23 6.43 -1.08 0.44
C ILE A 23 7.07 0.28 0.22
N GLU A 24 6.42 1.32 0.74
CA GLU A 24 6.94 2.68 0.84
C GLU A 24 6.99 3.08 2.31
N VAL A 25 8.07 3.73 2.72
CA VAL A 25 8.26 4.23 4.10
C VAL A 25 8.30 5.75 4.05
N LYS A 26 7.48 6.41 4.87
CA LYS A 26 7.50 7.87 5.01
C LYS A 26 7.58 8.26 6.47
N GLU A 27 8.45 9.22 6.77
CA GLU A 27 8.39 9.91 8.05
C GLU A 27 7.23 10.90 8.07
N SER A 28 6.47 10.91 9.16
CA SER A 28 5.40 11.88 9.38
C SER A 28 5.31 12.22 10.86
N LYS A 29 5.47 13.51 11.19
CA LYS A 29 5.45 14.01 12.58
C LYS A 29 6.43 13.26 13.50
N GLY A 30 7.65 12.99 13.02
CA GLY A 30 8.69 12.28 13.78
C GLY A 30 8.46 10.77 13.96
N LYS A 31 7.51 10.17 13.23
CA LYS A 31 7.24 8.72 13.25
C LYS A 31 7.31 8.13 11.86
N MET A 32 7.93 6.96 11.73
CA MET A 32 7.89 6.18 10.50
C MET A 32 6.49 5.61 10.27
N ARG A 33 5.98 5.77 9.05
CA ARG A 33 4.76 5.14 8.56
C ARG A 33 5.10 4.25 7.37
N TYR A 34 4.43 3.11 7.32
CA TYR A 34 4.65 2.09 6.31
C TYR A 34 3.39 1.96 5.46
N PHE A 35 3.59 1.90 4.15
CA PHE A 35 2.50 1.82 3.18
C PHE A 35 2.76 0.68 2.21
N ALA A 36 1.74 -0.12 1.93
CA ALA A 36 1.66 -0.87 0.69
C ALA A 36 1.12 0.06 -0.39
N VAL A 37 1.75 0.07 -1.57
CA VAL A 37 1.36 0.95 -2.68
C VAL A 37 1.17 0.12 -3.94
N ALA A 38 -0.01 0.27 -4.54
CA ALA A 38 -0.42 -0.42 -5.76
C ALA A 38 -1.01 0.56 -6.77
N LYS A 39 -0.83 0.25 -8.07
CA LYS A 39 -1.53 0.96 -9.14
C LYS A 39 -3.02 0.63 -9.09
N VAL A 40 -3.87 1.64 -9.23
CA VAL A 40 -5.32 1.42 -9.32
C VAL A 40 -5.66 0.97 -10.75
N PRO A 41 -6.40 -0.13 -10.96
CA PRO A 41 -6.73 -0.62 -12.29
C PRO A 41 -7.42 0.42 -13.16
N GLY A 42 -6.86 0.69 -14.35
CA GLY A 42 -7.42 1.63 -15.32
C GLY A 42 -7.33 3.11 -14.92
N GLN A 43 -6.60 3.45 -13.86
CA GLN A 43 -6.44 4.82 -13.37
C GLN A 43 -4.98 5.28 -13.44
N PRO A 44 -4.71 6.59 -13.56
CA PRO A 44 -3.35 7.13 -13.63
C PRO A 44 -2.67 7.25 -12.26
N HIS A 45 -3.37 6.93 -11.17
CA HIS A 45 -2.89 7.10 -9.79
C HIS A 45 -2.75 5.78 -9.03
N GLU A 46 -2.12 5.88 -7.86
CA GLU A 46 -1.90 4.77 -6.94
C GLU A 46 -2.80 4.89 -5.71
N ALA A 47 -3.06 3.75 -5.06
CA ALA A 47 -3.68 3.68 -3.74
C ALA A 47 -2.62 3.31 -2.68
N TRP A 48 -2.67 4.00 -1.55
CA TRP A 48 -1.70 3.88 -0.46
C TRP A 48 -2.41 3.27 0.76
N LEU A 49 -2.15 2.00 1.03
CA LEU A 49 -2.69 1.26 2.17
C LEU A 49 -1.71 1.34 3.34
N ILE A 50 -2.15 1.84 4.49
CA ILE A 50 -1.33 1.80 5.72
C ILE A 50 -1.17 0.35 6.17
N VAL A 51 0.07 -0.05 6.45
CA VAL A 51 0.41 -1.37 6.99
C VAL A 51 1.20 -1.24 8.30
N LYS A 52 1.22 -2.31 9.10
CA LYS A 52 2.04 -2.36 10.31
C LYS A 52 3.53 -2.46 9.95
N GLU A 53 4.37 -2.00 10.86
CA GLU A 53 5.83 -2.06 10.72
C GLU A 53 6.34 -3.50 10.47
N ASP A 54 5.87 -4.48 11.24
CA ASP A 54 6.28 -5.89 11.07
C ASP A 54 5.89 -6.45 9.70
N PHE A 55 4.71 -6.07 9.19
CA PHE A 55 4.27 -6.46 7.85
C PHE A 55 5.18 -5.86 6.79
N ALA A 56 5.51 -4.58 6.92
CA ALA A 56 6.39 -3.89 5.98
C ALA A 56 7.79 -4.51 6.00
N LYS A 57 8.40 -4.67 7.17
CA LYS A 57 9.76 -5.23 7.31
C LYS A 57 9.88 -6.66 6.77
N SER A 58 8.87 -7.50 6.97
CA SER A 58 8.84 -8.87 6.43
C SER A 58 8.71 -8.94 4.91
N HIS A 59 8.33 -7.84 4.24
CA HIS A 59 8.15 -7.77 2.78
C HIS A 59 9.05 -6.73 2.11
N MET A 60 10.04 -6.20 2.84
CA MET A 60 11.08 -5.30 2.33
C MET A 60 12.38 -6.04 1.94
N MET A 61 12.50 -7.33 2.27
CA MET A 61 13.65 -8.19 1.91
C MET A 61 13.47 -8.88 0.56
#